data_AF-A0AA37AD31-F1
#
_entry.id   AF-A0AA37AD31-F1
#
_cell.length_a   1.000
_cell.length_b   1.000
_cell.length_c   1.000
_cell.angle_alpha   90.00
_cell.angle_beta   90.00
_cell.angle_gamma   90.00
#
_symmetry.space_group_name_H-M   'P 1'
#
loop_
_entity.id
_entity.type
_entity.pdbx_description
1 polymer ?
#
loop_
_entity_poly.entity_id
_entity_poly.type
_entity_poly.pdbx_seq_one_letter_code
_entity_poly.pdbx_strand_id
1 'polypeptide(L)'
;MPLEDANISREPEGTFNEEYCKWCYADGKFIYTSLEELLKFLESHMSNEAWPPEQVRTYFEAQLPKLNHWKQNEIWTPSEIRGF
;
A
#
# COMPACT_ATOMS: atom_id res chain seq x y z
N MET A 1 -11.72 4.83 -3.14
CA MET A 1 -11.16 6.18 -2.95
C MET A 1 -10.88 6.71 -4.34
N PRO A 2 -11.52 7.79 -4.82
CA PRO A 2 -11.25 8.29 -6.17
C PRO A 2 -9.81 8.81 -6.22
N LEU A 3 -9.02 8.28 -7.15
CA LEU A 3 -7.65 8.71 -7.40
C LEU A 3 -7.67 9.85 -8.41
N GLU A 4 -6.88 10.90 -8.20
CA GLU A 4 -6.67 11.92 -9.24
C GLU A 4 -5.96 11.29 -10.45
N ASP A 5 -6.31 11.67 -11.67
CA ASP A 5 -5.74 11.13 -12.92
C ASP A 5 -4.21 11.08 -12.95
N ALA A 6 -3.54 12.03 -12.27
CA ALA A 6 -2.09 12.08 -12.14
C ALA A 6 -1.50 10.96 -11.25
N ASN A 7 -2.33 10.30 -10.47
CA ASN A 7 -1.99 9.26 -9.49
C ASN A 7 -2.61 7.91 -9.84
N ILE A 8 -3.45 7.80 -10.87
CA ILE A 8 -3.99 6.54 -11.38
C ILE A 8 -2.87 5.75 -12.07
N SER A 9 -2.82 4.42 -11.87
CA SER A 9 -1.86 3.57 -12.57
C SER A 9 -2.20 3.41 -14.05
N ARG A 10 -1.26 2.88 -14.83
CA ARG A 10 -1.46 2.61 -16.25
C ARG A 10 -1.03 1.19 -16.60
N GLU A 11 -1.77 0.59 -17.52
CA GLU A 11 -1.38 -0.65 -18.18
C GLU A 11 -0.22 -0.40 -19.16
N PRO A 12 0.47 -1.46 -19.63
CA PRO A 12 1.56 -1.32 -20.61
C PRO A 12 1.13 -0.61 -21.91
N GLU A 13 -0.14 -0.75 -22.30
CA GLU A 13 -0.73 -0.04 -23.44
C GLU A 13 -1.06 1.44 -23.16
N GLY A 14 -0.89 1.91 -21.93
CA GLY A 14 -1.13 3.29 -21.51
C GLY A 14 -2.57 3.60 -21.07
N THR A 15 -3.46 2.59 -21.04
CA THR A 15 -4.82 2.72 -20.51
C THR A 15 -4.80 2.91 -18.99
N PHE A 16 -5.76 3.68 -18.47
CA PHE A 16 -5.86 3.90 -17.02
C PHE A 16 -6.35 2.65 -16.30
N ASN A 17 -5.70 2.34 -15.19
CA ASN A 17 -6.15 1.33 -14.25
C ASN A 17 -6.62 2.03 -12.97
N GLU A 18 -7.93 2.24 -12.88
CA GLU A 18 -8.57 2.97 -11.76
C GLU A 18 -8.58 2.17 -10.44
N GLU A 19 -8.23 0.88 -10.49
CA GLU A 19 -8.19 0.03 -9.30
C GLU A 19 -6.94 0.30 -8.45
N TYR A 20 -5.87 0.81 -9.06
CA TYR A 20 -4.59 1.01 -8.39
C TYR A 20 -4.01 2.41 -8.66
N CYS A 21 -3.18 2.90 -7.74
CA CYS A 21 -2.40 4.10 -7.98
C CYS A 21 -1.06 3.74 -8.63
N LYS A 22 -0.44 4.72 -9.31
CA LYS A 22 0.86 4.59 -9.99
C LYS A 22 2.01 4.11 -9.10
N TRP A 23 1.86 4.21 -7.79
CA TRP A 23 2.84 3.76 -6.81
C TRP A 23 2.64 2.30 -6.40
N CYS A 24 1.44 1.75 -6.58
CA CYS A 24 1.15 0.35 -6.28
C CYS A 24 1.34 -0.53 -7.52
N TYR A 25 0.99 -0.01 -8.70
CA TYR A 25 0.99 -0.75 -9.95
C TYR A 25 1.48 0.13 -11.11
N ALA A 26 2.38 -0.39 -11.93
CA ALA A 26 2.86 0.26 -13.13
C ALA A 26 3.28 -0.78 -14.17
N ASP A 27 3.03 -0.48 -15.45
CA ASP A 27 3.48 -1.29 -16.60
C ASP A 27 3.11 -2.78 -16.47
N GLY A 28 1.88 -3.07 -16.04
CA GLY A 28 1.39 -4.44 -15.95
C GLY A 28 1.81 -5.19 -14.68
N LYS A 29 2.51 -4.54 -13.74
CA LYS A 29 3.14 -5.19 -12.59
C LYS A 29 2.94 -4.42 -11.30
N PHE A 30 2.82 -5.16 -10.20
CA PHE A 30 2.91 -4.59 -8.86
C PHE A 30 4.34 -4.18 -8.57
N ILE A 31 4.51 -2.97 -8.04
CA ILE A 31 5.83 -2.41 -7.74
C ILE A 31 6.44 -3.09 -6.52
N TYR A 32 5.62 -3.40 -5.53
CA TYR A 32 6.05 -4.03 -4.27
C TYR A 32 5.75 -5.51 -4.28
N THR A 33 6.73 -6.30 -3.85
CA THR A 33 6.61 -7.76 -3.79
C THR A 33 6.08 -8.24 -2.44
N SER A 34 6.15 -7.39 -1.41
CA SER A 34 5.69 -7.69 -0.06
C SER A 34 5.10 -6.47 0.65
N LEU A 35 4.23 -6.72 1.65
CA LEU A 35 3.70 -5.67 2.52
C LEU A 35 4.82 -4.97 3.32
N GLU A 36 5.84 -5.71 3.75
CA GLU A 36 6.96 -5.14 4.52
C GLU A 36 7.75 -4.12 3.69
N GLU A 37 7.98 -4.41 2.41
CA GLU A 37 8.65 -3.52 1.47
C GLU A 37 7.85 -2.22 1.28
N LEU A 38 6.53 -2.34 1.06
CA LEU A 38 5.63 -1.20 0.95
C LEU A 38 5.58 -0.38 2.25
N LEU A 39 5.53 -1.03 3.41
CA LEU A 39 5.51 -0.36 4.71
C LEU A 39 6.78 0.43 4.96
N LYS A 40 7.97 -0.14 4.67
CA LYS A 40 9.24 0.60 4.77
C LYS A 40 9.30 1.82 3.85
N PHE A 41 8.76 1.68 2.64
CA PHE A 41 8.65 2.81 1.72
C PHE A 41 7.74 3.91 2.28
N LEU A 42 6.54 3.55 2.75
CA LEU A 42 5.58 4.49 3.32
C LEU A 42 6.13 5.15 4.59
N GLU A 43 6.74 4.36 5.47
CA GLU A 43 7.38 4.84 6.70
C GLU A 43 8.45 5.89 6.40
N SER A 44 9.29 5.68 5.38
CA SER A 44 10.35 6.63 5.00
C SER A 44 9.86 7.86 4.22
N HIS A 45 8.77 7.74 3.46
CA HIS A 45 8.31 8.82 2.56
C HIS A 45 7.12 9.62 3.12
N MET A 46 6.31 9.03 3.99
CA MET A 46 5.12 9.67 4.56
C MET A 46 5.35 10.21 5.98
N SER A 47 6.41 9.74 6.66
CA SER A 47 6.72 10.24 8.00
C SER A 47 7.25 11.67 7.97
N ASN A 48 6.91 12.42 9.02
CA ASN A 48 7.32 13.80 9.25
C ASN A 48 7.19 14.12 10.74
N GLU A 49 7.49 15.35 11.15
CA GLU A 49 7.43 15.77 12.56
C GLU A 49 6.04 15.58 13.21
N ALA A 50 4.97 15.73 12.43
CA ALA A 50 3.60 15.54 12.91
C ALA A 50 3.13 14.07 12.80
N TRP A 51 3.82 13.26 11.99
CA TRP A 51 3.46 11.86 11.78
C TRP A 51 4.70 10.95 11.81
N PRO A 52 5.08 10.45 13.01
CA PRO A 52 6.29 9.66 13.17
C PRO A 52 6.24 8.34 12.37
N PRO A 53 7.42 7.79 12.02
CA PRO A 53 7.56 6.52 11.30
C PRO A 53 6.71 5.37 11.86
N GLU A 54 6.72 5.20 13.19
CA GLU A 54 5.93 4.18 13.90
C GLU A 54 4.42 4.36 13.67
N GLN A 55 3.92 5.59 13.73
CA GLN A 55 2.51 5.88 13.55
C GLN A 55 2.06 5.69 12.09
N VAL A 56 2.91 6.07 11.14
CA VAL A 56 2.70 5.80 9.71
C VAL A 56 2.59 4.30 9.49
N ARG A 57 3.54 3.55 10.04
CA ARG A 57 3.58 2.10 9.94
C ARG A 57 2.30 1.48 10.49
N THR A 58 1.96 1.71 11.76
CA THR A 58 0.74 1.16 12.38
C THR A 58 -0.53 1.50 11.60
N TYR A 59 -0.64 2.72 11.07
CA TYR A 59 -1.79 3.12 10.27
C TYR A 59 -1.91 2.30 8.98
N PHE A 60 -0.83 2.22 8.19
CA PHE A 60 -0.86 1.49 6.92
C PHE A 60 -0.91 -0.02 7.12
N GLU A 61 -0.30 -0.54 8.18
CA GLU A 61 -0.47 -1.92 8.63
C GLU A 61 -1.97 -2.25 8.80
N ALA A 62 -2.76 -1.40 9.44
CA ALA A 62 -4.20 -1.64 9.60
C ALA A 62 -5.05 -1.46 8.31
N GLN A 63 -4.55 -0.72 7.31
CA GLN A 63 -5.32 -0.40 6.09
C GLN A 63 -4.97 -1.28 4.89
N LEU A 64 -3.69 -1.56 4.66
CA LEU A 64 -3.23 -2.28 3.47
C LEU A 64 -3.89 -3.66 3.31
N PRO A 65 -4.09 -4.49 4.34
CA PRO A 65 -4.78 -5.78 4.22
C PRO A 65 -6.25 -5.67 3.80
N LYS A 66 -6.86 -4.50 3.84
CA LYS A 66 -8.24 -4.29 3.36
C LYS A 66 -8.30 -4.06 1.85
N LEU A 67 -7.15 -3.86 1.19
CA LEU A 67 -7.06 -3.62 -0.25
C LEU A 67 -7.06 -4.91 -1.06
N ASN A 68 -7.60 -4.86 -2.28
CA ASN A 68 -7.84 -6.04 -3.12
C ASN A 68 -6.59 -6.90 -3.41
N HIS A 69 -5.43 -6.27 -3.59
CA HIS A 69 -4.18 -6.99 -3.82
C HIS A 69 -3.65 -7.69 -2.55
N TRP A 70 -3.86 -7.09 -1.39
CA TRP A 70 -3.26 -7.54 -0.12
C TRP A 70 -4.19 -8.36 0.77
N LYS A 71 -5.51 -8.34 0.50
CA LYS A 71 -6.54 -9.02 1.33
C LYS A 71 -6.41 -10.54 1.45
N GLN A 72 -5.56 -11.18 0.65
CA GLN A 72 -5.40 -12.64 0.62
C GLN A 72 -4.20 -13.17 1.40
N ASN A 73 -3.38 -12.30 1.99
CA ASN A 73 -2.27 -12.76 2.83
C ASN A 73 -2.74 -12.96 4.28
N GLU A 74 -3.37 -14.11 4.55
CA GLU A 74 -3.60 -14.63 5.92
C GLU A 74 -2.30 -14.76 6.75
N ILE A 75 -1.14 -14.61 6.09
CA ILE A 75 0.20 -14.66 6.68
C ILE A 75 0.57 -13.33 7.34
N TRP A 76 -0.05 -12.21 6.95
CA TRP A 76 0.19 -10.92 7.60
C TRP A 76 -0.77 -10.78 8.79
N THR A 77 -0.39 -11.39 9.91
CA THR A 77 -0.93 -11.04 11.22
C THR A 77 0.07 -10.10 11.86
N PRO A 78 -0.28 -8.84 12.21
CA PRO A 78 0.49 -8.11 13.20
C PRO A 78 0.59 -9.01 14.41
N SER A 79 1.78 -9.17 14.96
CA SER A 79 2.07 -10.01 16.13
C SER A 79 1.25 -9.64 17.40
N GLU A 80 0.34 -8.67 17.30
CA GLU A 80 -0.52 -8.15 18.36
C GLU A 80 -2.03 -8.43 18.17
N ILE A 81 -2.49 -8.98 17.04
CA ILE A 81 -3.91 -9.35 16.84
C ILE A 81 -4.14 -10.85 17.08
N ARG A 82 -3.57 -11.36 18.18
CA ARG A 82 -3.91 -12.69 18.72
C ARG A 82 -4.23 -12.54 20.20
N GLY A 83 -5.29 -11.81 20.46
CA GLY A 83 -5.73 -11.54 21.83
C GLY A 83 -7.08 -10.86 21.86
N PHE A 84 -8.10 -11.44 21.24
CA PHE A 84 -9.48 -11.52 21.75
C PHE A 84 -10.22 -12.64 21.02
#